data_AF-X1A710-F1
#
_entry.id   AF-X1A710-F1
#
_cell.length_a   1.000
_cell.length_b   1.000
_cell.length_c   1.000
_cell.angle_alpha   90.00
_cell.angle_beta   90.00
_cell.angle_gamma   90.00
#
_symmetry.space_group_name_H-M   'P 1'
#
loop_
_entity.id
_entity.type
_entity.pdbx_description
1 polymer ?
#
loop_
_entity_poly.entity_id
_entity_poly.type
_entity_poly.pdbx_seq_one_letter_code
_entity_poly.pdbx_strand_id
1 'polypeptide(L)' 'GSEEMFKEVAYRISKSKADLTVLDCIGFNRRIKKIFREITQKPVILPRTILGRVAGELLEGDG' A
#
# COMPACT_ATOMS: atom_id res chain seq x y z
N GLY A 1 -0.77 -7.41 -13.67
CA GLY A 1 -1.46 -8.48 -12.92
C GLY A 1 -2.95 -8.28 -12.99
N SER A 2 -3.73 -9.35 -13.07
CA SER A 2 -5.20 -9.28 -13.03
C SER A 2 -5.71 -8.93 -11.63
N GLU A 3 -6.97 -8.49 -11.55
CA GLU A 3 -7.60 -8.18 -10.28
C GLU A 3 -7.80 -9.42 -9.41
N GLU A 4 -8.13 -10.55 -10.02
CA GLU A 4 -8.36 -11.85 -9.39
C GLU A 4 -7.10 -12.29 -8.63
N MET A 5 -5.94 -12.19 -9.28
CA MET A 5 -4.65 -12.49 -8.65
C MET A 5 -4.39 -11.59 -7.43
N PHE A 6 -4.75 -10.31 -7.49
CA PHE A 6 -4.60 -9.41 -6.33
C PHE A 6 -5.53 -9.80 -5.18
N LYS A 7 -6.76 -10.24 -5.47
CA LYS A 7 -7.70 -10.72 -4.45
C LYS A 7 -7.18 -11.99 -3.77
N GLU A 8 -6.63 -12.94 -4.53
CA GLU A 8 -6.03 -14.17 -3.99
C GLU A 8 -4.82 -13.88 -3.09
N VAL A 9 -3.93 -12.98 -3.52
CA VAL A 9 -2.78 -12.54 -2.71
C VAL A 9 -3.24 -11.85 -1.43
N ALA A 10 -4.21 -10.93 -1.53
CA ALA A 10 -4.75 -10.25 -0.36
C ALA A 10 -5.41 -11.22 0.62
N TYR A 11 -6.10 -12.25 0.13
CA TYR A 11 -6.69 -13.29 0.98
C TYR A 11 -5.60 -14.09 1.72
N ARG A 12 -4.51 -14.46 1.05
CA ARG A 12 -3.38 -15.14 1.72
C ARG A 12 -2.76 -14.27 2.81
N ILE A 13 -2.59 -12.97 2.54
CA ILE A 13 -2.05 -12.02 3.52
C ILE A 13 -3.01 -11.82 4.69
N SER A 14 -4.33 -11.85 4.48
CA SER A 14 -5.31 -11.73 5.58
C SER A 14 -5.18 -12.85 6.61
N LYS A 15 -4.73 -14.04 6.19
CA LYS A 15 -4.45 -15.19 7.06
C LYS A 15 -3.08 -15.13 7.75
N SER A 16 -2.22 -14.18 7.40
CA SER A 16 -0.94 -13.98 8.06
C SER A 16 -1.09 -13.18 9.37
N LYS A 17 -0.05 -13.23 10.21
CA LYS A 17 0.06 -12.39 11.42
C LYS A 17 0.57 -10.97 11.14
N ALA A 18 0.67 -10.55 9.87
CA ALA A 18 1.14 -9.20 9.55
C ALA A 18 0.14 -8.14 10.01
N ASP A 19 0.60 -7.04 10.59
CA ASP A 19 -0.25 -5.92 11.02
C ASP A 19 -0.32 -4.77 10.00
N LEU A 20 0.54 -4.80 8.98
CA LEU A 20 0.67 -3.77 7.95
C LEU A 20 1.07 -4.41 6.63
N THR A 21 0.47 -3.96 5.52
CA THR A 21 0.91 -4.30 4.16
C THR A 21 1.57 -3.11 3.48
N VAL A 22 2.76 -3.31 2.91
CA VAL A 22 3.42 -2.35 2.04
C VAL A 22 3.37 -2.86 0.60
N LEU A 23 2.76 -2.08 -0.30
CA LEU A 23 2.70 -2.38 -1.73
C LEU A 23 3.85 -1.67 -2.44
N ASP A 24 5.01 -2.31 -2.47
CA ASP A 24 6.25 -1.76 -3.02
C ASP A 24 6.43 -2.12 -4.51
N CYS A 25 6.11 -1.18 -5.39
CA CYS A 25 6.40 -1.12 -6.83
C CYS A 25 5.63 0.06 -7.46
N ILE A 26 6.17 0.68 -8.53
CA ILE A 26 5.48 1.75 -9.28
C ILE A 26 4.15 1.27 -9.89
N GLY A 27 4.05 -0.02 -10.21
CA GLY A 27 2.86 -0.63 -10.81
C GLY A 27 1.65 -0.76 -9.85
N PHE A 28 1.86 -0.65 -8.54
CA PHE A 28 0.73 -0.61 -7.61
C PHE A 28 0.01 0.73 -7.69
N ASN A 29 -1.29 0.76 -7.43
CA ASN A 29 -2.07 2.00 -7.49
C ASN A 29 -3.16 1.99 -6.42
N ARG A 30 -3.95 3.08 -6.36
CA ARG A 30 -5.02 3.23 -5.37
C ARG A 30 -6.07 2.12 -5.44
N ARG A 31 -6.36 1.59 -6.64
CA ARG A 31 -7.32 0.49 -6.83
C ARG A 31 -6.80 -0.80 -6.18
N ILE A 32 -5.54 -1.14 -6.41
CA ILE A 32 -4.93 -2.34 -5.79
C ILE A 32 -4.82 -2.17 -4.27
N LYS A 33 -4.43 -0.99 -3.79
CA LYS A 33 -4.45 -0.66 -2.35
C LYS A 33 -5.84 -0.88 -1.73
N LYS A 34 -6.91 -0.49 -2.43
CA LYS A 34 -8.30 -0.67 -1.97
C LYS A 34 -8.65 -2.15 -1.81
N ILE A 35 -8.33 -2.98 -2.82
CA ILE A 35 -8.55 -4.44 -2.78
C ILE A 35 -7.87 -5.06 -1.55
N PHE A 36 -6.60 -4.74 -1.31
CA PHE A 36 -5.87 -5.29 -0.17
C PHE A 36 -6.46 -4.81 1.15
N ARG A 37 -6.85 -3.54 1.26
CA ARG A 37 -7.44 -2.99 2.50
C ARG A 37 -8.79 -3.65 2.82
N GLU A 38 -9.63 -3.86 1.81
CA GLU A 38 -10.95 -4.49 1.96
C GLU A 38 -10.85 -5.96 2.36
N ILE A 39 -9.91 -6.71 1.80
CA ILE A 39 -9.78 -8.14 2.08
C ILE A 39 -8.98 -8.41 3.36
N THR A 40 -7.89 -7.67 3.59
CA THR A 40 -7.02 -7.90 4.75
C THR A 40 -7.57 -7.28 6.02
N GLN A 41 -8.47 -6.28 5.91
CA GLN A 41 -8.95 -5.46 7.03
C GLN A 41 -7.80 -4.82 7.84
N LYS A 42 -6.64 -4.61 7.18
CA LYS A 42 -5.41 -4.09 7.77
C LYS A 42 -4.95 -2.83 7.05
N PRO A 43 -4.13 -1.99 7.70
CA PRO A 43 -3.48 -0.87 7.04
C PRO A 43 -2.69 -1.30 5.79
N VAL A 44 -2.81 -0.53 4.72
CA VAL A 44 -2.09 -0.74 3.46
C VAL A 44 -1.45 0.57 3.00
N ILE A 45 -0.14 0.56 2.76
CA ILE A 45 0.64 1.72 2.36
C ILE A 45 1.16 1.55 0.93
N LEU A 46 1.17 2.67 0.20
CA LEU A 46 1.92 2.82 -1.04
C LEU A 46 3.14 3.71 -0.72
N PRO A 47 4.39 3.26 -0.90
CA PRO A 47 5.58 4.04 -0.54
C PRO A 47 5.60 5.47 -1.11
N ARG A 48 5.07 5.67 -2.32
CA ARG A 48 4.90 7.00 -2.95
C ARG A 48 4.11 8.01 -2.11
N THR A 49 3.19 7.55 -1.27
CA THR A 49 2.44 8.43 -0.36
C THR A 49 3.25 8.87 0.85
N ILE A 50 4.25 8.08 1.27
CA ILE A 50 5.22 8.47 2.30
C ILE A 50 6.24 9.43 1.68
N LEU A 51 6.74 9.12 0.48
CA LEU A 51 7.69 9.98 -0.24
C LEU A 51 7.16 11.41 -0.37
N GLY A 52 5.88 11.60 -0.70
CA GLY A 52 5.29 12.94 -0.76
C GLY A 52 5.31 13.70 0.57
N ARG A 53 5.16 13.00 1.71
CA ARG A 53 5.25 13.63 3.04
C ARG A 53 6.69 14.01 3.37
N VAL A 54 7.63 13.08 3.16
CA VAL A 54 9.06 13.31 3.38
C VAL A 54 9.57 14.43 2.47
N ALA A 55 9.16 14.46 1.20
CA ALA A 55 9.50 15.55 0.29
C ALA A 55 8.92 16.90 0.76
N GLY A 56 7.71 16.91 1.32
CA GLY A 56 7.14 18.11 1.95
C GLY A 56 7.99 18.61 3.11
N GLU A 57 8.37 17.72 4.04
CA GLU A 57 9.23 18.06 5.18
C GLU A 57 10.61 18.60 4.74
N LEU A 58 11.20 18.02 3.68
CA LEU A 58 12.46 18.52 3.12
C LEU A 58 12.31 19.91 2.49
N LEU A 59 11.20 20.18 1.81
CA LEU A 59 10.93 21.49 1.19
C LEU A 59 10.52 22.56 2.22
N GLU A 60 9.91 22.17 3.34
CA GLU A 60 9.60 23.07 4.45
C GLU A 60 10.86 23.49 5.24
N GLY A 61 11.93 22.68 5.21
CA GLY A 61 13.21 22.96 5.86
C GLY A 61 14.14 23.94 5.12
N ASP A 62 13.80 24.35 3.90
CA ASP A 62 14.58 25.27 3.05
C ASP A 62 14.00 26.71 3.03
N GLY A 63 13.17 27.08 4.02
CA GLY A 63 12.55 28.40 4.18
C GLY A 63 13.01 29.19 5.39
#